data_AF-A0A349MBL2-F1
#
_entry.id   AF-A0A349MBL2-F1
#
_cell.length_a   1.000
_cell.length_b   1.000
_cell.length_c   1.000
_cell.angle_alpha   90.00
_cell.angle_beta   90.00
_cell.angle_gamma   90.00
#
_symmetry.space_group_name_H-M   'P 1'
#
loop_
_entity.id
_entity.type
_entity.pdbx_description
1 polymer ?
#
loop_
_entity_poly.entity_id
_entity_poly.type
_entity_poly.pdbx_seq_one_letter_code
_entity_poly.pdbx_strand_id
1 'polypeptide(L)'
;MVLSSGQLTQKRLVIQEKVMKDVTNKYRGFLRQLQEELMTAATQHSVAWRFGNWTARHRLLSVHERLLRDVRKNLQRLNNQVIAEAPEFRRDFGAEFQAWANQLPEPAREQLSLLKEYTEVFNESKK
;
A
#
# COMPACT_ATOMS: atom_id res chain seq x y z
N MET A 1 -29.00 -18.32 -33.17
CA MET A 1 -29.36 -17.75 -31.85
C MET A 1 -28.37 -16.66 -31.52
N VAL A 2 -28.72 -15.40 -31.80
CA VAL A 2 -27.82 -14.25 -31.61
C VAL A 2 -28.04 -13.73 -30.19
N LEU A 3 -27.04 -13.88 -29.33
CA LEU A 3 -27.09 -13.33 -27.98
C LEU A 3 -27.18 -11.81 -28.07
N SER A 4 -28.25 -11.23 -27.55
CA SER A 4 -28.53 -9.80 -27.53
C SER A 4 -27.39 -9.04 -26.85
N SER A 5 -26.92 -7.96 -27.48
CA SER A 5 -25.80 -7.11 -27.04
C SER A 5 -25.90 -6.66 -25.58
N GLY A 6 -27.12 -6.54 -25.03
CA GLY A 6 -27.34 -6.20 -23.61
C GLY A 6 -26.90 -7.27 -22.61
N GLN A 7 -26.95 -8.57 -22.98
CA GLN A 7 -26.54 -9.68 -22.10
C GLN A 7 -25.01 -9.82 -22.01
N LEU A 8 -24.29 -9.43 -23.07
CA LEU A 8 -22.82 -9.42 -23.08
C LEU A 8 -22.27 -8.29 -22.20
N THR A 9 -22.92 -7.12 -22.17
CA THR A 9 -22.52 -5.98 -21.34
C THR A 9 -22.74 -6.27 -19.85
N GLN A 10 -23.89 -6.86 -19.48
CA GLN A 10 -24.16 -7.28 -18.10
C GLN A 10 -23.20 -8.36 -17.60
N LYS A 11 -22.91 -9.39 -18.41
CA LYS A 11 -21.93 -10.41 -18.03
C LYS A 11 -20.52 -9.84 -17.85
N ARG A 12 -20.11 -8.88 -18.68
CA ARG A 12 -18.82 -8.17 -18.53
C ARG A 12 -18.73 -7.39 -17.23
N LEU A 13 -19.79 -6.65 -16.87
CA LEU A 13 -19.84 -5.87 -15.64
C LEU A 13 -19.78 -6.76 -14.39
N VAL A 14 -20.49 -7.90 -14.40
CA VAL A 14 -20.47 -8.84 -13.27
C VAL A 14 -19.11 -9.52 -13.14
N ILE A 15 -18.44 -9.86 -14.24
CA ILE A 15 -17.07 -10.40 -14.20
C ILE A 15 -16.10 -9.34 -13.67
N GLN A 16 -16.23 -8.09 -14.10
CA GLN A 16 -15.40 -6.99 -13.59
C GLN A 16 -15.63 -6.73 -12.10
N GLU A 17 -16.88 -6.67 -11.61
CA GLU A 17 -17.18 -6.53 -10.18
C GLU A 17 -16.65 -7.69 -9.35
N LYS A 18 -16.72 -8.91 -9.88
CA LYS A 18 -16.29 -10.12 -9.17
C LYS A 18 -14.76 -10.21 -9.11
N VAL A 19 -14.07 -9.85 -10.20
CA VAL A 19 -12.61 -9.72 -10.25
C VAL A 19 -12.15 -8.58 -9.33
N MET A 20 -12.82 -7.42 -9.34
CA MET A 20 -12.56 -6.31 -8.43
C MET A 20 -12.69 -6.72 -6.96
N LYS A 21 -13.80 -7.36 -6.55
CA LYS A 21 -13.95 -7.84 -5.17
C LYS A 21 -12.89 -8.85 -4.76
N ASP A 22 -12.36 -9.63 -5.70
CA ASP A 22 -11.27 -10.57 -5.45
C ASP A 22 -9.91 -9.84 -5.29
N VAL A 23 -9.65 -8.81 -6.11
CA VAL A 23 -8.48 -7.92 -6.02
C VAL A 23 -8.42 -7.26 -4.65
N THR A 24 -9.53 -6.63 -4.24
CA THR A 24 -9.60 -5.90 -2.98
C THR A 24 -9.48 -6.85 -1.78
N ASN A 25 -9.94 -8.10 -1.88
CA ASN A 25 -9.82 -9.09 -0.81
C ASN A 25 -8.40 -9.69 -0.70
N LYS A 26 -7.74 -9.98 -1.83
CA LYS A 26 -6.46 -10.71 -1.87
C LYS A 26 -5.36 -9.99 -1.10
N TYR A 27 -5.30 -8.65 -1.18
CA TYR A 27 -4.27 -7.85 -0.52
C TYR A 27 -4.77 -7.02 0.68
N ARG A 28 -6.05 -7.14 1.05
CA ARG A 28 -6.63 -6.38 2.16
C ARG A 28 -5.90 -6.60 3.48
N GLY A 29 -5.61 -7.86 3.79
CA GLY A 29 -4.89 -8.25 5.01
C GLY A 29 -3.50 -7.64 5.06
N PHE A 30 -2.83 -7.62 3.91
CA PHE A 30 -1.50 -7.01 3.77
C PHE A 30 -1.56 -5.49 3.98
N LEU A 31 -2.49 -4.79 3.33
CA LEU A 31 -2.64 -3.34 3.48
C LEU A 31 -2.99 -2.93 4.91
N ARG A 32 -3.81 -3.74 5.60
CA ARG A 32 -4.11 -3.54 7.02
C ARG A 32 -2.85 -3.68 7.88
N GLN A 33 -2.08 -4.75 7.68
CA GLN A 33 -0.82 -4.95 8.40
C GLN A 33 0.15 -3.79 8.13
N LEU A 34 0.28 -3.37 6.89
CA LEU A 34 1.14 -2.25 6.50
C LEU A 34 0.73 -0.94 7.19
N GLN A 35 -0.57 -0.68 7.31
CA GLN A 35 -1.08 0.46 8.07
C GLN A 35 -0.70 0.38 9.56
N GLU A 36 -0.80 -0.80 10.18
CA GLU A 36 -0.41 -1.03 11.57
C GLU A 36 1.10 -0.81 11.78
N GLU A 37 1.93 -1.27 10.84
CA GLU A 37 3.38 -1.03 10.85
C GLU A 37 3.73 0.46 10.71
N LEU A 38 3.07 1.19 9.81
CA LEU A 38 3.22 2.64 9.64
C LEU A 38 2.82 3.41 10.90
N MET A 39 1.71 3.03 11.54
CA MET A 39 1.27 3.61 12.81
C MET A 39 2.26 3.34 13.95
N THR A 40 2.86 2.15 13.98
CA THR A 40 3.90 1.79 14.95
C THR A 40 5.14 2.65 14.74
N ALA A 41 5.58 2.82 13.49
CA ALA A 41 6.69 3.69 13.15
C ALA A 41 6.41 5.15 13.56
N ALA A 42 5.21 5.67 13.29
CA ALA A 42 4.79 7.01 13.69
C ALA A 42 4.84 7.19 15.21
N THR A 43 4.29 6.23 15.96
CA THR A 43 4.29 6.25 17.43
C THR A 43 5.72 6.27 17.97
N GLN A 44 6.58 5.40 17.43
CA GLN A 44 7.99 5.32 17.81
C GLN A 44 8.71 6.66 17.58
N HIS A 45 8.45 7.30 16.44
CA HIS A 45 8.99 8.61 16.13
C HIS A 45 8.50 9.66 17.13
N SER A 46 7.18 9.79 17.34
CA SER A 46 6.61 10.75 18.29
C SER A 46 7.15 10.57 19.71
N VAL A 47 7.30 9.33 20.17
CA VAL A 47 7.86 9.01 21.48
C VAL A 47 9.32 9.44 21.56
N ALA A 48 10.13 9.21 20.53
CA ALA A 48 11.53 9.62 20.51
C ALA A 48 11.70 11.14 20.75
N TRP A 49 10.82 11.97 20.17
CA TRP A 49 10.88 13.43 20.35
C TRP A 49 10.38 13.92 21.72
N ARG A 50 9.69 13.06 22.50
CA ARG A 50 9.24 13.37 23.87
C ARG A 50 10.30 13.06 24.94
N PHE A 51 11.33 12.27 24.61
CA PHE A 51 12.41 11.99 25.56
C PHE A 51 13.43 13.14 25.63
N GLY A 52 13.64 13.68 26.83
CA GLY A 52 14.68 14.69 27.09
C GLY A 52 16.12 14.15 27.12
N ASN A 53 16.28 12.82 27.21
CA ASN A 53 17.59 12.18 27.19
C ASN A 53 18.02 11.86 25.74
N TRP A 54 19.13 12.46 25.31
CA TRP A 54 19.70 12.28 23.96
C TRP A 54 19.98 10.82 23.60
N THR A 55 20.58 10.04 24.49
CA THR A 55 20.90 8.62 24.25
C THR A 55 19.63 7.79 24.07
N ALA A 56 18.60 8.04 24.88
CA ALA A 56 17.31 7.36 24.76
C ALA A 56 16.63 7.72 23.43
N ARG A 57 16.59 9.01 23.08
CA ARG A 57 16.09 9.47 21.78
C ARG A 57 16.79 8.78 20.62
N HIS A 58 18.13 8.75 20.62
CA HIS A 58 18.90 8.14 19.53
C HIS A 58 18.55 6.66 19.36
N ARG A 59 18.44 5.90 20.45
CA ARG A 59 18.02 4.49 20.40
C ARG A 59 16.63 4.34 19.79
N LEU A 60 15.69 5.19 20.19
CA LEU A 60 14.32 5.16 19.69
C LEU A 60 14.23 5.52 18.21
N LEU A 61 15.02 6.50 17.75
CA LEU A 61 15.13 6.86 16.32
C LEU A 61 15.76 5.72 15.51
N SER A 62 16.79 5.04 16.02
CA SER A 62 17.35 3.87 15.34
C SER A 62 16.34 2.73 15.20
N VAL A 63 15.44 2.54 16.18
CA VAL A 63 14.33 1.58 16.07
C VAL A 63 13.33 2.04 15.01
N HIS A 64 12.97 3.33 15.01
CA HIS A 64 12.09 3.91 14.00
C HIS A 64 12.63 3.70 12.57
N GLU A 65 13.93 3.93 12.34
CA GLU A 65 14.57 3.67 11.06
C GLU A 65 14.50 2.19 10.63
N ARG A 66 14.65 1.25 11.58
CA ARG A 66 14.49 -0.18 11.28
C ARG A 66 13.06 -0.51 10.87
N LEU A 67 12.07 0.03 11.56
CA LEU A 67 10.66 -0.16 11.21
C LEU A 67 10.38 0.35 9.79
N LEU A 68 10.86 1.54 9.43
CA LEU A 68 10.72 2.06 8.08
C LEU A 68 11.40 1.18 7.02
N ARG A 69 12.58 0.60 7.33
CA ARG A 69 13.24 -0.36 6.42
C ARG A 69 12.44 -1.63 6.21
N ASP A 70 11.74 -2.12 7.23
CA ASP A 70 10.93 -3.33 7.11
C ASP A 70 9.62 -3.07 6.34
N VAL A 71 8.97 -1.93 6.60
CA VAL A 71 7.84 -1.43 5.78
C VAL A 71 8.25 -1.31 4.30
N ARG A 72 9.44 -0.76 4.03
CA ARG A 72 10.03 -0.65 2.69
C ARG A 72 10.18 -2.03 2.01
N LYS A 73 10.70 -3.03 2.71
CA LYS A 73 10.82 -4.40 2.17
C LYS A 73 9.46 -5.04 1.91
N ASN A 74 8.50 -4.82 2.80
CA ASN A 74 7.14 -5.33 2.65
C ASN A 74 6.48 -4.74 1.39
N LEU A 75 6.60 -3.42 1.18
CA LEU A 75 6.14 -2.76 -0.04
C LEU A 75 6.80 -3.33 -1.31
N GLN A 76 8.11 -3.59 -1.30
CA GLN A 76 8.80 -4.25 -2.42
C GLN A 76 8.24 -5.64 -2.71
N ARG A 77 8.01 -6.44 -1.66
CA ARG A 77 7.45 -7.78 -1.80
C ARG A 77 6.05 -7.74 -2.41
N LEU A 78 5.20 -6.84 -1.92
CA LEU A 78 3.86 -6.61 -2.47
C LEU A 78 3.96 -6.23 -3.95
N ASN A 79 4.83 -5.28 -4.29
CA ASN A 79 5.03 -4.89 -5.68
C ASN A 79 5.46 -6.04 -6.58
N ASN A 80 6.44 -6.85 -6.16
CA ASN A 80 6.89 -8.00 -6.93
C ASN A 80 5.79 -9.03 -7.15
N GLN A 81 4.90 -9.22 -6.17
CA GLN A 81 3.72 -10.07 -6.31
C GLN A 81 2.75 -9.49 -7.33
N VAL A 82 2.43 -8.19 -7.23
CA VAL A 82 1.51 -7.51 -8.16
C VAL A 82 2.05 -7.50 -9.58
N ILE A 83 3.37 -7.31 -9.78
CA ILE A 83 4.01 -7.37 -11.11
C ILE A 83 3.80 -8.73 -11.80
N ALA A 84 3.72 -9.82 -11.03
CA ALA A 84 3.48 -11.16 -11.54
C ALA A 84 2.01 -11.43 -11.93
N GLU A 85 1.08 -10.54 -11.57
CA GLU A 85 -0.34 -10.66 -11.89
C GLU A 85 -0.66 -10.11 -13.30
N ALA A 86 -1.89 -10.40 -13.76
CA ALA A 86 -2.38 -9.93 -15.05
C ALA A 86 -2.34 -8.39 -15.18
N PRO A 87 -2.11 -7.83 -16.39
CA PRO A 87 -2.06 -6.38 -16.60
C PRO A 87 -3.28 -5.62 -16.07
N GLU A 88 -4.48 -6.19 -16.20
CA GLU A 88 -5.72 -5.60 -15.72
C GLU A 88 -5.71 -5.47 -14.19
N PHE A 89 -5.23 -6.50 -13.50
CA PHE A 89 -5.07 -6.52 -12.05
C PHE A 89 -4.11 -5.43 -11.59
N ARG A 90 -2.97 -5.27 -12.28
CA ARG A 90 -1.94 -4.27 -11.92
C ARG A 90 -2.48 -2.84 -11.96
N ARG A 91 -3.24 -2.51 -13.01
CA ARG A 91 -3.84 -1.19 -13.17
C ARG A 91 -4.86 -0.90 -12.07
N ASP A 92 -5.75 -1.85 -11.82
CA ASP A 92 -6.81 -1.69 -10.83
C ASP A 92 -6.22 -1.64 -9.40
N PHE A 93 -5.21 -2.46 -9.12
CA PHE A 93 -4.47 -2.42 -7.84
C PHE A 93 -3.78 -1.08 -7.60
N GLY A 94 -3.18 -0.46 -8.63
CA GLY A 94 -2.55 0.86 -8.49
C GLY A 94 -3.52 1.94 -8.01
N ALA A 95 -4.73 1.96 -8.59
CA ALA A 95 -5.79 2.88 -8.17
C ALA A 95 -6.28 2.59 -6.74
N GLU A 96 -6.45 1.32 -6.37
CA GLU A 96 -6.83 0.93 -5.01
C GLU A 96 -5.75 1.29 -3.98
N PHE A 97 -4.48 1.05 -4.30
CA PHE A 97 -3.35 1.40 -3.43
C PHE A 97 -3.29 2.91 -3.19
N GLN A 98 -3.48 3.72 -4.24
CA GLN A 98 -3.54 5.17 -4.11
C GLN A 98 -4.74 5.63 -3.27
N ALA A 99 -5.91 5.02 -3.46
CA ALA A 99 -7.10 5.29 -2.65
C ALA A 99 -6.86 4.95 -1.16
N TRP A 100 -6.26 3.79 -0.89
CA TRP A 100 -5.86 3.38 0.46
C TRP A 100 -4.86 4.36 1.08
N ALA A 101 -3.81 4.75 0.35
CA ALA A 101 -2.79 5.68 0.84
C ALA A 101 -3.39 7.06 1.23
N ASN A 102 -4.39 7.52 0.48
CA ASN A 102 -5.12 8.75 0.78
C ASN A 102 -6.05 8.63 2.00
N GLN A 103 -6.51 7.42 2.31
CA GLN A 103 -7.36 7.13 3.47
C GLN A 103 -6.55 6.88 4.76
N LEU A 104 -5.21 6.77 4.66
CA LEU A 104 -4.37 6.59 5.84
C LEU A 104 -4.51 7.74 6.83
N PRO A 105 -4.50 7.47 8.15
CA PRO A 105 -4.33 8.51 9.16
C PRO A 105 -3.06 9.33 8.91
N GLU A 106 -3.12 10.63 9.22
CA GLU A 106 -2.02 11.57 8.95
C GLU A 106 -0.64 11.10 9.44
N PRO A 107 -0.47 10.59 10.68
CA PRO A 107 0.84 10.13 11.14
C PRO A 107 1.41 8.97 10.31
N ALA A 108 0.55 8.03 9.88
CA ALA A 108 0.97 6.92 9.02
C ALA A 108 1.29 7.38 7.60
N ARG A 109 0.53 8.36 7.08
CA ARG A 109 0.75 8.96 5.76
C ARG A 109 2.07 9.72 5.70
N GLU A 110 2.44 10.41 6.78
CA GLU A 110 3.76 11.04 6.92
C GLU A 110 4.87 9.99 6.85
N GLN A 111 4.74 8.88 7.59
CA GLN A 111 5.75 7.81 7.55
C GLN A 111 5.85 7.20 6.15
N LEU A 112 4.72 6.96 5.48
CA LEU A 112 4.70 6.47 4.11
C LEU A 112 5.36 7.48 3.15
N SER A 113 5.19 8.78 3.39
CA SER A 113 5.85 9.84 2.62
C SER A 113 7.36 9.91 2.86
N LEU A 114 7.86 9.51 4.03
CA LEU A 114 9.31 9.36 4.25
C LEU A 114 9.91 8.24 3.39
N LEU A 115 9.08 7.30 2.95
CA LEU A 115 9.46 6.24 2.05
C LEU A 115 9.35 6.65 0.56
N LYS A 116 9.16 7.95 0.24
CA LYS A 116 8.90 8.53 -1.10
C LYS A 116 9.75 7.99 -2.27
N GLU A 117 10.90 7.38 -2.00
CA GLU A 117 11.68 6.63 -2.99
C GLU A 117 11.00 5.33 -3.49
N TYR A 118 9.93 4.86 -2.87
CA TYR A 118 9.28 3.57 -3.18
C TYR A 118 8.08 3.66 -4.11
N THR A 119 7.51 4.84 -4.27
CA THR A 119 6.29 5.05 -5.04
C THR A 119 6.54 5.32 -6.53
N GLU A 120 7.79 5.58 -6.96
CA GLU A 120 8.12 5.56 -8.39
C GLU A 120 7.92 4.17 -9.02
N VAL A 121 7.80 3.13 -8.21
CA VAL A 121 7.64 1.74 -8.65
C VAL A 121 6.23 1.44 -9.21
N PHE A 122 5.21 2.23 -8.87
CA PHE A 122 3.86 2.14 -9.44
C PHE A 122 3.55 3.22 -10.47
N ASN A 123 4.51 4.10 -10.79
CA ASN A 123 4.40 5.01 -11.92
C ASN A 123 4.71 4.22 -13.20
N GLU A 124 3.67 3.81 -13.93
CA GLU A 124 3.81 3.64 -15.36
C GLU A 124 4.20 4.99 -15.97
N SER A 125 5.50 5.23 -16.11
CA SER A 125 6.14 5.99 -17.20
C SER A 125 7.48 6.55 -16.75
N LYS A 126 8.57 5.96 -17.24
CA LYS A 126 9.62 6.73 -17.91
C LYS A 126 10.44 5.81 -18.82
N LYS A 127 10.02 5.85 -20.10
CA LYS A 127 10.64 5.35 -21.35
C LYS A 127 10.68 3.85 -21.59
#